data_AF-A0A0G1DW27-F1
#
_entry.id   AF-A0A0G1DW27-F1
#
_cell.length_a   1.000
_cell.length_b   1.000
_cell.length_c   1.000
_cell.angle_alpha   90.00
_cell.angle_beta   90.00
_cell.angle_gamma   90.00
#
_symmetry.space_group_name_H-M   'P 1'
#
loop_
_entity.id
_entity.type
_entity.pdbx_description
1 polymer ?
#
loop_
_entity_poly.entity_id
_entity_poly.type
_entity_poly.pdbx_seq_one_letter_code
_entity_poly.pdbx_strand_id
1 'polypeptide(L)'
;MKLSRRIEDQILLLKIKHGDQEAFAIIYDKYVDALFRFVVFRVRSEEIAQDITSELFLKIWQHITTSPTNVENLRAFLYQMARNLVADHYRTTQETLPLEEAIEVEGSGAKD
;
A
#
# COMPACT_ATOMS: atom_id res chain seq x y z
N MET A 1 5.10 32.83 1.17
CA MET A 1 6.32 31.99 1.13
C MET A 1 5.85 30.55 1.08
N LYS A 2 6.05 29.81 -0.03
CA LYS A 2 5.68 28.38 -0.09
C LYS A 2 6.78 27.60 0.62
N LEU A 3 6.40 26.76 1.57
CA LEU A 3 7.33 25.89 2.25
C LEU A 3 7.81 24.82 1.26
N SER A 4 9.03 24.31 1.41
CA SER A 4 9.46 23.18 0.57
C SER A 4 8.56 21.98 0.88
N ARG A 5 8.06 21.29 -0.16
CA ARG A 5 7.16 20.13 -0.05
C ARG A 5 7.63 19.11 0.98
N ARG A 6 8.95 18.89 1.08
CA ARG A 6 9.54 17.98 2.07
C ARG A 6 9.25 18.43 3.50
N ILE A 7 9.37 19.73 3.79
CA ILE A 7 9.11 20.26 5.13
C ILE A 7 7.60 20.20 5.42
N GLU A 8 6.73 20.48 4.45
CA GLU A 8 5.27 20.31 4.61
C GLU A 8 4.91 18.87 4.99
N ASP A 9 5.47 17.88 4.27
CA ASP A 9 5.26 16.47 4.58
C ASP A 9 5.78 16.11 5.99
N GLN A 10 6.94 16.65 6.41
CA GLN A 10 7.47 16.41 7.76
C GLN A 10 6.61 17.02 8.87
N ILE A 11 6.03 18.21 8.64
CA ILE A 11 5.10 18.84 9.59
C ILE A 11 3.85 17.99 9.75
N LEU A 12 3.28 17.50 8.63
CA LEU A 12 2.11 16.62 8.68
C LEU A 12 2.43 15.33 9.43
N LEU A 13 3.55 14.68 9.13
CA LEU A 13 4.01 13.47 9.83
C LEU A 13 4.14 13.69 11.35
N LEU A 14 4.72 14.81 11.78
CA LEU A 14 4.85 15.14 13.20
C LEU A 14 3.49 15.30 13.88
N LYS A 15 2.56 15.99 13.23
CA LYS A 15 1.19 16.16 13.75
C LYS A 15 0.46 14.83 13.89
N ILE A 16 0.56 13.97 12.88
CA ILE A 16 -0.07 12.63 12.90
C ILE A 16 0.51 11.78 14.01
N LYS A 17 1.82 11.87 14.28
CA LYS A 17 2.46 11.16 15.41
C LYS A 17 1.83 11.53 16.76
N HIS A 18 1.24 12.71 16.88
CA HIS A 18 0.48 13.16 18.06
C HIS A 18 -1.04 12.93 17.96
N GLY A 19 -1.50 12.16 16.97
CA GLY A 19 -2.91 11.81 16.81
C GLY A 19 -3.75 12.83 16.05
N ASP A 20 -3.15 13.79 15.35
CA ASP A 20 -3.88 14.75 14.52
C ASP A 20 -4.50 14.06 13.29
N GLN A 21 -5.83 13.87 13.33
CA GLN A 21 -6.59 13.22 12.27
C GLN A 21 -6.71 14.09 11.02
N GLU A 22 -6.77 15.42 11.16
CA GLU A 22 -6.86 16.36 10.03
C GLU A 22 -5.56 16.36 9.23
N ALA A 23 -4.41 16.29 9.92
CA ALA A 23 -3.12 16.13 9.26
C ALA A 23 -3.05 14.81 8.46
N PHE A 24 -3.67 13.75 8.95
CA PHE A 24 -3.75 12.48 8.23
C PHE A 24 -4.70 12.55 7.03
N ALA A 25 -5.85 13.21 7.16
CA ALA A 25 -6.78 13.46 6.05
C ALA A 25 -6.09 14.19 4.89
N ILE A 26 -5.24 15.18 5.17
CA ILE A 26 -4.44 15.87 4.14
C ILE A 26 -3.51 14.89 3.38
N ILE A 27 -2.89 13.92 4.08
CA ILE A 27 -2.09 12.88 3.42
C ILE A 27 -3.00 11.95 2.60
N TYR A 28 -4.13 11.55 3.15
CA TYR A 28 -5.10 10.70 2.47
C TYR A 28 -5.54 11.33 1.14
N ASP A 29 -6.08 12.55 1.17
CA ASP A 29 -6.58 13.27 -0.01
C ASP A 29 -5.50 13.45 -1.08
N LYS A 30 -4.26 13.68 -0.65
CA LYS A 30 -3.12 13.87 -1.56
C LYS A 30 -2.69 12.60 -2.28
N TYR A 31 -2.87 11.42 -1.67
CA TYR A 31 -2.26 10.18 -2.16
C TYR A 31 -3.23 9.06 -2.50
N VAL A 32 -4.47 9.09 -2.02
CA VAL A 32 -5.45 8.00 -2.18
C VAL A 32 -5.64 7.62 -3.64
N ASP A 33 -5.92 8.58 -4.51
CA ASP A 33 -6.12 8.33 -5.94
C ASP A 33 -4.91 7.68 -6.63
N ALA A 34 -3.71 8.15 -6.29
CA ALA A 34 -2.48 7.67 -6.90
C ALA A 34 -2.09 6.27 -6.40
N LEU A 35 -2.35 5.98 -5.12
CA LEU A 35 -2.11 4.67 -4.52
C LEU A 35 -3.17 3.67 -4.97
N PHE A 36 -4.44 4.06 -5.00
CA PHE A 36 -5.53 3.22 -5.50
C PHE A 36 -5.27 2.78 -6.94
N ARG A 37 -4.98 3.72 -7.85
CA ARG A 37 -4.62 3.39 -9.24
C ARG A 37 -3.40 2.47 -9.33
N PHE A 38 -2.40 2.68 -8.48
CA PHE A 38 -1.23 1.81 -8.40
C PHE A 38 -1.62 0.38 -8.00
N VAL A 39 -2.49 0.23 -6.99
CA VAL A 39 -2.96 -1.08 -6.53
C VAL A 39 -3.84 -1.74 -7.59
N VAL A 40 -4.82 -1.05 -8.17
CA VAL A 40 -5.66 -1.55 -9.28
C VAL A 40 -4.81 -2.11 -10.42
N PHE A 41 -3.78 -1.37 -10.84
CA PHE A 41 -2.88 -1.83 -11.91
C PHE A 41 -2.16 -3.15 -11.56
N ARG A 42 -1.89 -3.39 -10.27
CA ARG A 42 -1.21 -4.60 -9.81
C ARG A 42 -2.17 -5.77 -9.66
N VAL A 43 -3.30 -5.57 -8.98
CA VAL A 43 -4.22 -6.66 -8.63
C VAL A 43 -5.28 -6.95 -9.70
N ARG A 44 -5.48 -6.04 -10.65
CA ARG A 44 -6.42 -6.15 -11.77
C ARG A 44 -7.88 -6.41 -11.34
N SER A 45 -8.23 -6.03 -10.12
CA SER A 45 -9.58 -6.09 -9.55
C SER A 45 -9.82 -4.81 -8.76
N GLU A 46 -10.93 -4.14 -9.05
CA GLU A 46 -11.29 -2.89 -8.37
C GLU A 46 -11.68 -3.15 -6.91
N GLU A 47 -12.46 -4.21 -6.66
CA GLU A 47 -12.88 -4.64 -5.32
C GLU A 47 -11.67 -4.93 -4.42
N ILE A 48 -10.74 -5.78 -4.88
CA ILE A 48 -9.53 -6.11 -4.11
C ILE A 48 -8.68 -4.85 -3.89
N ALA A 49 -8.63 -3.94 -4.87
CA ALA A 49 -7.89 -2.70 -4.72
C ALA A 49 -8.51 -1.76 -3.68
N GLN A 50 -9.84 -1.72 -3.55
CA GLN A 50 -10.54 -0.95 -2.53
C GLN A 50 -10.19 -1.46 -1.13
N ASP A 51 -10.20 -2.78 -0.94
CA ASP A 51 -9.82 -3.41 0.34
C ASP A 51 -8.37 -3.13 0.71
N ILE A 52 -7.43 -3.40 -0.20
CA ILE A 52 -6.00 -3.16 0.03
C ILE A 52 -5.73 -1.68 0.29
N THR A 53 -6.39 -0.76 -0.42
CA THR A 53 -6.19 0.68 -0.22
C THR A 53 -6.72 1.13 1.14
N SER A 54 -7.86 0.58 1.58
CA SER A 54 -8.40 0.84 2.93
C SER A 54 -7.46 0.33 4.02
N GLU A 55 -6.98 -0.90 3.89
CA GLU A 55 -6.01 -1.49 4.80
C GLU A 55 -4.68 -0.71 4.82
N LEU A 56 -4.23 -0.24 3.66
CA LEU A 56 -3.02 0.57 3.51
C LEU A 56 -3.07 1.81 4.41
N PHE A 57 -4.14 2.60 4.32
CA PHE A 57 -4.25 3.82 5.12
C PHE A 57 -4.41 3.51 6.62
N LEU A 58 -5.12 2.45 6.99
CA LEU A 58 -5.19 1.99 8.38
C LEU A 58 -3.80 1.67 8.93
N LYS A 59 -3.00 0.89 8.19
CA LYS A 59 -1.64 0.53 8.61
C LYS A 59 -0.69 1.73 8.61
N ILE A 60 -0.84 2.67 7.69
CA ILE A 60 -0.05 3.92 7.69
C ILE A 60 -0.33 4.71 8.97
N TRP A 61 -1.60 4.92 9.32
CA TRP A 61 -1.99 5.61 10.55
C TRP A 61 -1.36 4.93 11.78
N GLN A 62 -1.54 3.61 11.90
CA GLN A 62 -0.97 2.82 12.98
C GLN A 62 0.56 2.94 13.03
N HIS A 63 1.23 2.85 11.88
CA HIS A 63 2.68 2.93 11.82
C HIS A 63 3.19 4.31 12.30
N ILE A 64 2.62 5.40 11.79
CA ILE A 64 3.09 6.75 12.13
C ILE A 64 2.82 7.08 13.60
N THR A 65 1.69 6.63 14.16
CA THR A 65 1.30 6.92 15.55
C THR A 65 2.03 6.06 16.58
N THR A 66 2.45 4.84 16.24
CA THR A 66 3.04 3.89 17.21
C THR A 66 4.53 3.66 17.02
N SER A 67 5.07 3.88 15.82
CA SER A 67 6.48 3.59 15.53
C SER A 67 7.42 4.65 16.10
N PRO A 68 8.54 4.25 16.72
CA PRO A 68 9.59 5.19 17.09
C PRO A 68 10.32 5.76 15.86
N THR A 69 10.28 5.06 14.72
CA THR A 69 11.02 5.40 13.50
C THR A 69 10.37 6.57 12.76
N ASN A 70 11.21 7.49 12.28
CA ASN A 70 10.74 8.63 11.49
C ASN A 70 10.68 8.29 10.00
N VAL A 71 9.63 8.77 9.34
CA VAL A 71 9.46 8.67 7.88
C VAL A 71 10.20 9.82 7.20
N GLU A 72 11.33 9.55 6.58
CA GLU A 72 12.14 10.60 5.91
C GLU A 72 11.57 11.04 4.55
N ASN A 73 10.99 10.09 3.82
CA ASN A 73 10.38 10.31 2.51
C ASN A 73 8.98 9.71 2.49
N LEU A 74 7.98 10.58 2.69
CA LEU A 74 6.57 10.19 2.77
C LEU A 74 6.15 9.39 1.53
N ARG A 75 6.44 9.90 0.32
CA ARG A 75 6.03 9.22 -0.92
C ARG A 75 6.63 7.83 -1.02
N ALA A 76 7.94 7.69 -0.80
CA ALA A 76 8.61 6.39 -0.89
C ALA A 76 8.04 5.39 0.14
N PHE A 77 7.81 5.85 1.37
CA PHE A 77 7.19 5.06 2.43
C PHE A 77 5.80 4.56 2.05
N LEU A 78 4.92 5.44 1.55
CA LEU A 78 3.56 5.08 1.14
C LEU A 78 3.55 4.01 0.04
N TYR A 79 4.37 4.17 -1.00
CA TYR A 79 4.46 3.19 -2.08
C TYR A 79 5.12 1.88 -1.65
N GLN A 80 6.05 1.92 -0.69
CA GLN A 80 6.63 0.71 -0.11
C GLN A 80 5.56 -0.09 0.65
N MET A 81 4.76 0.57 1.48
CA MET A 81 3.65 -0.09 2.19
C MET A 81 2.61 -0.68 1.22
N ALA A 82 2.22 0.08 0.19
CA ALA A 82 1.28 -0.40 -0.84
C ALA A 82 1.82 -1.64 -1.56
N ARG A 83 3.11 -1.63 -1.93
CA ARG A 83 3.76 -2.79 -2.56
C ARG A 83 3.75 -4.01 -1.64
N ASN A 84 4.04 -3.83 -0.35
CA ASN A 84 4.05 -4.92 0.62
C ASN A 84 2.67 -5.57 0.73
N LEU A 85 1.60 -4.78 0.83
CA LEU A 85 0.23 -5.31 0.90
C LEU A 85 -0.20 -6.06 -0.36
N VAL A 86 0.18 -5.56 -1.53
CA VAL A 86 -0.05 -6.29 -2.79
C VAL A 86 0.68 -7.64 -2.78
N ALA A 87 1.93 -7.67 -2.30
CA ALA A 87 2.68 -8.92 -2.21
C ALA A 87 2.07 -9.90 -1.18
N ASP A 88 1.63 -9.39 -0.02
CA ASP A 88 0.96 -10.17 1.00
C ASP A 88 -0.35 -10.78 0.48
N HIS A 89 -1.16 -10.02 -0.26
CA HIS A 89 -2.37 -10.51 -0.92
C HIS A 89 -2.08 -11.74 -1.79
N TYR A 90 -1.08 -11.66 -2.68
CA TYR A 90 -0.72 -12.78 -3.54
C TYR A 90 -0.15 -13.99 -2.79
N ARG A 91 0.63 -13.77 -1.72
CA ARG A 91 1.14 -14.87 -0.90
C ARG A 91 -0.01 -15.65 -0.26
N THR A 92 -0.96 -14.95 0.34
CA THR A 92 -2.11 -15.58 1.00
C THR A 92 -3.04 -16.28 0.00
N THR A 93 -3.25 -15.70 -1.18
CA THR A 93 -4.04 -16.35 -2.24
C THR A 93 -3.38 -17.64 -2.75
N GLN A 94 -2.05 -17.66 -2.92
CA GLN A 94 -1.34 -18.86 -3.36
C GLN A 94 -1.35 -19.97 -2.31
N GLU A 95 -1.32 -19.63 -1.01
CA GLU A 95 -1.44 -20.60 0.09
C GLU A 95 -2.83 -21.26 0.16
N THR A 96 -3.86 -20.68 -0.49
CA THR A 96 -5.24 -21.17 -0.47
C THR A 96 -5.67 -21.96 -1.71
N LEU A 97 -4.80 -22.17 -2.70
CA LEU A 97 -5.12 -22.99 -3.86
C LEU A 97 -5.18 -24.48 -3.46
N PRO A 98 -6.31 -25.19 -3.67
CA PRO A 98 -6.37 -26.64 -3.51
C PRO A 98 -5.32 -27.31 -4.42
N LEU A 99 -4.63 -28.34 -3.90
CA LEU A 99 -3.57 -29.05 -4.62
C LEU A 99 -4.01 -29.52 -6.02
N GLU A 100 -5.30 -29.82 -6.20
CA GLU A 100 -5.88 -30.26 -7.46
C GLU A 100 -5.74 -29.26 -8.63
N GLU A 101 -5.66 -27.95 -8.40
CA GLU A 101 -5.53 -26.96 -9.49
C GLU A 101 -4.07 -26.69 -9.90
N ALA A 102 -3.09 -27.11 -9.08
CA ALA A 102 -1.67 -26.82 -9.32
C ALA A 102 -1.03 -27.71 -10.41
N ILE A 103 -1.75 -28.68 -10.97
CA ILE A 103 -1.17 -29.74 -11.83
C ILE A 103 -1.22 -29.41 -13.34
N GLU A 104 -1.91 -28.38 -13.81
CA GLU A 104 -2.08 -28.13 -15.26
C GLU A 104 -0.98 -27.30 -15.97
N VAL A 105 0.27 -27.22 -15.47
CA VAL A 105 1.33 -26.42 -16.13
C VAL A 105 2.50 -27.23 -16.73
N GLU A 106 2.49 -28.57 -16.66
CA GLU A 106 3.48 -29.39 -17.39
C GLU A 106 2.82 -30.26 -18.46
N GLY A 107 2.62 -29.68 -19.65
CA GLY A 107 2.01 -30.44 -20.75
C GLY A 107 1.94 -29.74 -22.10
N SER A 108 2.95 -28.99 -22.56
CA SER A 108 3.07 -28.67 -23.99
C SER A 108 4.49 -28.25 -24.36
N GLY A 109 5.25 -29.20 -24.89
CA GLY A 109 6.62 -28.95 -25.37
C GLY A 109 7.36 -30.18 -25.86
N ALA A 110 6.67 -31.14 -26.50
CA ALA A 110 7.32 -32.16 -27.31
C ALA A 110 6.43 -32.54 -28.49
N LYS A 111 6.80 -32.03 -29.68
CA LYS A 111 6.73 -32.63 -31.03
C LYS A 111 6.71 -31.49 -32.06
N ASP A 112 7.88 -31.15 -32.60
CA ASP A 112 8.33 -31.57 -33.94
C ASP A 112 9.79 -31.16 -34.17
#